data_AF-A0A627JXF5-F1
#
_entry.id   AF-A0A627JXF5-F1
#
_cell.length_a   1.000
_cell.length_b   1.000
_cell.length_c   1.000
_cell.angle_alpha   90.00
_cell.angle_beta   90.00
_cell.angle_gamma   90.00
#
_symmetry.space_group_name_H-M   'P 1'
#
loop_
_entity.id
_entity.type
_entity.pdbx_description
1 polymer ?
#
loop_
_entity_poly.entity_id
_entity_poly.type
_entity_poly.pdbx_seq_one_letter_code
_entity_poly.pdbx_strand_id
1 'polypeptide(L)'
;MMKKALLTDDECWLRVQARDASADGRFVFAVRTTGVFCRPSCRSKRALRKNVRFFANAQQALDAGFRPCKRCQPDNARAQQRRLDKIACACRLLEQETPVT
;
A
#
# COMPACT_ATOMS: atom_id res chain seq x y z
N MET A 1 25.31 -0.90 14.41
CA MET A 1 25.07 -1.22 12.98
C MET A 1 23.86 -2.16 12.90
N MET A 2 22.68 -1.62 12.57
CA MET A 2 21.41 -2.36 12.65
C MET A 2 21.31 -3.37 11.50
N LYS A 3 21.44 -4.67 11.82
CA LYS A 3 21.09 -5.77 10.92
C LYS A 3 19.62 -5.61 10.54
N LYS A 4 19.35 -5.18 9.31
CA LYS A 4 18.02 -5.19 8.71
C LYS A 4 17.60 -6.65 8.61
N ALA A 5 17.01 -7.20 9.68
CA ALA A 5 16.58 -8.59 9.72
C ALA A 5 15.66 -8.81 8.52
N LEU A 6 16.14 -9.64 7.59
CA LEU A 6 15.35 -10.16 6.50
C LEU A 6 14.24 -10.97 7.16
N LEU A 7 13.04 -10.40 7.18
CA LEU A 7 11.85 -11.09 7.63
C LEU A 7 11.73 -12.36 6.80
N THR A 8 11.54 -13.49 7.45
CA THR A 8 11.20 -14.73 6.76
C THR A 8 9.86 -14.56 6.03
N ASP A 9 9.65 -15.38 5.01
CA ASP A 9 8.41 -15.39 4.24
C ASP A 9 7.16 -15.60 5.14
N ASP A 10 7.28 -16.41 6.19
CA ASP A 10 6.18 -16.69 7.11
C ASP A 10 5.93 -15.52 8.07
N GLU A 11 6.97 -14.85 8.53
CA GLU A 11 6.84 -13.60 9.30
C GLU A 11 6.25 -12.45 8.45
N CYS A 12 6.60 -12.38 7.17
CA CYS A 12 5.98 -11.48 6.22
C CYS A 12 4.50 -11.82 6.05
N TRP A 13 4.18 -13.11 5.95
CA TRP A 13 2.81 -13.57 5.84
C TRP A 13 1.96 -13.25 7.08
N LEU A 14 2.50 -13.44 8.28
CA LEU A 14 1.82 -13.05 9.53
C LEU A 14 1.48 -11.55 9.55
N ARG A 15 2.41 -10.70 9.11
CA ARG A 15 2.18 -9.24 9.01
C ARG A 15 1.11 -8.88 7.97
N VAL A 16 1.11 -9.55 6.82
CA VAL A 16 0.03 -9.40 5.82
C VAL A 16 -1.32 -9.87 6.39
N GLN A 17 -1.33 -10.96 7.16
CA GLN A 17 -2.55 -11.45 7.79
C GLN A 17 -3.08 -10.47 8.85
N ALA A 18 -2.19 -9.88 9.64
CA ALA A 18 -2.51 -8.88 10.66
C ALA A 18 -2.82 -7.49 10.09
N ARG A 19 -2.56 -7.25 8.80
CA ARG A 19 -2.63 -5.91 8.16
C ARG A 19 -1.79 -4.88 8.91
N ASP A 20 -0.61 -5.29 9.32
CA ASP A 20 0.31 -4.48 10.11
C ASP A 20 0.85 -3.30 9.28
N ALA A 21 0.39 -2.08 9.62
CA ALA A 21 0.83 -0.85 8.96
C ALA A 21 2.30 -0.50 9.26
N SER A 22 2.87 -1.01 10.36
CA SER A 22 4.31 -0.82 10.65
C SER A 22 5.22 -1.60 9.69
N ALA A 23 4.64 -2.58 8.98
CA ALA A 23 5.34 -3.35 7.96
C ALA A 23 5.32 -2.67 6.58
N ASP A 24 4.51 -1.63 6.41
CA ASP A 24 4.44 -0.90 5.14
C ASP A 24 5.80 -0.26 4.81
N GLY A 25 6.26 -0.44 3.58
CA GLY A 25 7.57 0.06 3.12
C GLY A 25 8.76 -0.84 3.50
N ARG A 26 8.58 -1.84 4.37
CA ARG A 26 9.62 -2.85 4.65
C ARG A 26 9.68 -3.94 3.59
N PHE A 27 8.52 -4.31 3.03
CA PHE A 27 8.39 -5.26 1.93
C PHE A 27 7.04 -5.02 1.21
N VAL A 28 6.88 -5.64 0.04
CA VAL A 28 5.59 -5.75 -0.66
C VAL A 28 5.29 -7.21 -0.94
N PHE A 29 4.02 -7.56 -1.07
CA PHE A 29 3.61 -8.89 -1.48
C PHE A 29 2.91 -8.85 -2.83
N ALA A 30 3.22 -9.78 -3.71
CA ALA A 30 2.59 -9.92 -5.02
C ALA A 30 1.80 -11.21 -5.12
N VAL A 31 0.66 -11.12 -5.79
CA VAL A 31 -0.25 -12.24 -6.02
C VAL A 31 -0.07 -12.72 -7.46
N ARG A 32 0.47 -13.93 -7.61
CA ARG A 32 0.76 -14.56 -8.91
C ARG A 32 -0.48 -14.65 -9.82
N THR A 33 -1.64 -14.96 -9.25
CA THR A 33 -2.87 -15.17 -10.04
C THR A 33 -3.44 -13.89 -10.61
N THR A 34 -3.25 -12.74 -9.96
CA THR A 34 -3.78 -11.46 -10.44
C THR A 34 -2.72 -10.59 -11.11
N GLY A 35 -1.43 -10.93 -10.92
CA GLY A 35 -0.30 -10.10 -11.35
C GLY A 35 -0.21 -8.77 -10.60
N VAL A 36 -0.80 -8.67 -9.40
CA VAL A 36 -0.87 -7.42 -8.63
C VAL A 36 -0.01 -7.51 -7.37
N PHE A 37 0.74 -6.45 -7.07
CA PHE A 37 1.45 -6.32 -5.78
C PHE A 37 0.87 -5.23 -4.88
N CYS A 38 0.99 -5.45 -3.56
CA CYS A 38 0.33 -4.70 -2.50
C CYS A 38 1.27 -4.45 -1.32
N ARG A 39 0.93 -3.46 -0.49
CA ARG A 39 1.53 -3.28 0.86
C ARG A 39 0.92 -4.24 1.88
N PRO A 40 1.63 -4.62 2.96
CA PRO A 40 1.12 -5.50 4.01
C PRO A 40 -0.20 -5.07 4.66
N SER A 41 -0.43 -3.76 4.84
CA SER A 41 -1.67 -3.21 5.40
C SER A 41 -2.88 -3.23 4.45
N CYS A 42 -2.72 -3.73 3.21
CA CYS A 42 -3.75 -3.64 2.19
C CYS A 42 -5.08 -4.29 2.62
N ARG A 43 -6.18 -3.53 2.50
CA ARG A 43 -7.53 -4.00 2.81
C ARG A 43 -8.15 -4.90 1.74
N SER A 44 -7.47 -5.12 0.61
CA SER A 44 -7.96 -6.01 -0.45
C SER A 44 -8.15 -7.45 0.05
N LYS A 45 -9.01 -8.22 -0.63
CA LYS A 45 -9.20 -9.64 -0.34
C LYS A 45 -7.85 -10.36 -0.43
N ARG A 46 -7.48 -11.07 0.63
CA ARG A 46 -6.23 -11.82 0.69
C ARG A 46 -6.31 -13.00 -0.27
N ALA A 47 -5.26 -13.16 -1.08
CA ALA A 47 -5.09 -14.37 -1.88
C ALA A 47 -4.63 -15.53 -0.99
N LEU A 48 -4.71 -16.75 -1.52
CA LEU A 48 -4.15 -17.93 -0.85
C LEU A 48 -2.62 -17.80 -0.76
N ARG A 49 -2.02 -18.18 0.38
CA ARG A 49 -0.58 -18.12 0.64
C ARG A 49 0.27 -18.71 -0.48
N LYS A 50 -0.18 -19.82 -1.09
CA LYS A 50 0.49 -20.48 -2.22
C LYS A 50 0.69 -19.60 -3.47
N ASN A 51 -0.13 -18.57 -3.63
CA ASN A 51 -0.09 -17.64 -4.76
C ASN A 51 0.64 -16.35 -4.42
N VAL A 52 1.18 -16.21 -3.21
CA VAL A 52 1.81 -14.99 -2.71
C VAL A 52 3.33 -15.13 -2.76
N ARG A 53 4.00 -14.10 -3.30
CA ARG A 53 5.45 -13.91 -3.23
C ARG A 53 5.76 -12.58 -2.55
N PHE A 54 6.88 -12.52 -1.84
CA PHE A 54 7.35 -11.30 -1.19
C PHE A 54 8.51 -10.70 -1.95
N PHE A 55 8.58 -9.37 -1.95
CA PHE A 55 9.66 -8.59 -2.56
C PHE A 55 10.12 -7.52 -1.58
N ALA A 56 11.40 -7.17 -1.60
CA ALA A 56 11.96 -6.22 -0.63
C ALA A 56 11.42 -4.79 -0.84
N ASN A 57 11.06 -4.43 -2.07
CA ASN A 57 10.52 -3.12 -2.42
C ASN A 57 9.60 -3.20 -3.65
N ALA A 58 8.90 -2.11 -3.95
CA ALA A 58 8.00 -2.00 -5.09
C ALA A 58 8.73 -2.17 -6.44
N GLN A 59 9.98 -1.69 -6.54
CA GLN A 59 10.77 -1.77 -7.77
C GLN A 59 11.02 -3.22 -8.18
N GLN A 60 11.44 -4.07 -7.24
CA GLN A 60 11.64 -5.51 -7.52
C GLN A 60 10.35 -6.20 -7.98
N ALA A 61 9.19 -5.79 -7.47
CA ALA A 61 7.91 -6.32 -7.92
C ALA A 61 7.55 -5.84 -9.33
N LEU A 62 7.86 -4.58 -9.67
CA LEU A 62 7.69 -4.03 -11.02
C LEU A 62 8.60 -4.74 -12.03
N ASP A 63 9.88 -4.92 -11.69
CA ASP A 63 10.88 -5.61 -12.53
C ASP A 63 10.48 -7.08 -12.75
N ALA A 64 9.82 -7.70 -11.78
CA ALA A 64 9.25 -9.05 -11.89
C ALA A 64 7.90 -9.09 -12.68
N GLY A 65 7.46 -7.97 -13.26
CA GLY A 65 6.27 -7.88 -14.11
C GLY A 65 4.94 -7.74 -13.36
N PHE A 66 4.96 -7.43 -12.07
CA PHE A 66 3.74 -7.20 -11.30
C PHE A 66 3.33 -5.72 -11.38
N ARG A 67 2.03 -5.48 -11.40
CA ARG A 67 1.43 -4.14 -11.45
C ARG A 67 0.99 -3.68 -10.06
N PRO A 68 1.13 -2.38 -9.72
CA PRO A 68 0.79 -1.88 -8.39
C PRO A 68 -0.73 -1.95 -8.16
N CYS A 69 -1.11 -2.33 -6.94
CA CYS A 69 -2.52 -2.34 -6.56
C CYS A 69 -3.09 -0.91 -6.54
N LYS A 70 -4.17 -0.68 -7.29
CA LYS A 70 -4.87 0.62 -7.34
C LYS A 70 -5.50 1.04 -6.00
N ARG A 71 -5.72 0.09 -5.08
CA ARG A 71 -6.37 0.33 -3.78
C ARG A 71 -5.41 0.75 -2.67
N CYS A 72 -4.29 0.04 -2.50
CA CYS A 72 -3.26 0.45 -1.53
C CYS A 72 -2.20 1.38 -2.12
N GLN A 73 -2.18 1.54 -3.46
CA GLN A 73 -1.26 2.39 -4.20
C GLN A 73 0.16 2.33 -3.62
N PRO A 74 0.79 1.14 -3.65
CA PRO A 74 2.06 0.91 -2.96
C PRO A 74 3.15 1.90 -3.39
N ASP A 75 3.08 2.36 -4.64
CA ASP A 75 3.96 3.34 -5.27
C ASP A 75 3.63 4.80 -4.87
N ASN A 76 2.40 5.07 -4.46
CA ASN A 76 1.88 6.43 -4.34
C ASN A 76 1.77 6.87 -2.88
N ALA A 77 2.92 7.06 -2.22
CA ALA A 77 3.00 7.46 -0.81
C ALA A 77 2.23 8.77 -0.49
N ARG A 78 2.11 9.68 -1.46
CA ARG A 78 1.44 10.98 -1.29
C ARG A 78 -0.08 10.96 -1.56
N ALA A 79 -0.68 9.81 -1.86
CA ALA A 79 -2.09 9.76 -2.26
C ALA A 79 -3.03 10.26 -1.15
N GLN A 80 -2.73 9.91 0.12
CA GLN A 80 -3.51 10.38 1.26
C GLN A 80 -3.35 11.89 1.46
N GLN A 81 -2.13 12.41 1.41
CA GLN A 81 -1.86 13.84 1.57
C GLN A 81 -2.60 14.66 0.51
N ARG A 82 -2.49 14.27 -0.77
CA ARG A 82 -3.22 14.96 -1.87
C ARG A 82 -4.73 14.96 -1.68
N ARG A 83 -5.29 13.95 -1.02
CA ARG A 83 -6.73 13.90 -0.71
C ARG A 83 -7.08 14.91 0.37
N LEU A 84 -6.27 15.00 1.43
CA LEU A 84 -6.45 16.00 2.50
C LEU A 84 -6.30 17.42 1.95
N ASP A 85 -5.30 17.66 1.09
CA ASP A 85 -5.09 18.97 0.47
C ASP A 85 -6.31 19.42 -0.36
N LYS A 86 -6.93 18.49 -1.10
CA LYS A 86 -8.17 18.76 -1.84
C LYS A 86 -9.35 19.07 -0.93
N ILE A 87 -9.50 18.34 0.18
CA ILE A 87 -10.56 18.59 1.16
C ILE A 87 -10.38 19.99 1.77
N ALA A 88 -9.16 20.31 2.22
CA ALA A 88 -8.85 21.63 2.78
C ALA A 88 -9.10 22.77 1.77
N CYS A 89 -8.78 22.55 0.49
CA CYS A 89 -9.09 23.50 -0.57
C CYS A 89 -10.61 23.69 -0.72
N ALA A 90 -11.39 22.60 -0.78
CA ALA A 90 -12.84 22.66 -0.89
C ALA A 90 -13.49 23.36 0.31
N CYS A 91 -13.05 23.08 1.53
CA CYS A 91 -13.54 23.78 2.74
C CYS A 91 -13.33 25.29 2.64
N ARG A 92 -12.15 25.74 2.23
CA ARG A 92 -11.87 27.18 2.03
C ARG A 92 -12.76 27.82 0.96
N LEU A 93 -13.08 27.10 -0.12
CA LEU A 93 -13.98 27.61 -1.16
C LEU A 93 -15.41 27.76 -0.63
N LEU A 94 -15.91 26.77 0.12
CA LEU A 94 -17.24 26.82 0.74
C LEU A 94 -17.36 27.94 1.79
N GLU A 95 -16.28 28.24 2.51
CA GLU A 95 -16.24 29.37 3.46
C GLU A 95 -16.25 30.75 2.77
N GLN A 96 -15.81 30.82 1.51
CA GLN A 96 -15.79 32.04 0.70
C GLN A 96 -17.12 32.30 -0.02
N GLU A 97 -17.88 31.25 -0.31
CA GLU A 97 -19.23 31.36 -0.86
C GLU A 97 -20.22 31.58 0.29
N THR A 98 -20.53 32.85 0.58
CA THR A 98 -21.61 33.23 1.51
C THR A 98 -22.93 32.53 1.14
N PRO A 99 -23.74 32.12 2.14
CA PRO A 99 -24.95 31.35 1.92
C PRO A 99 -25.87 32.05 0.91
N VAL A 100 -26.35 31.30 -0.07
CA VAL A 100 -27.40 31.72 -1.00
C VAL A 100 -28.61 32.08 -0.14
N THR A 101 -28.80 33.38 0.09
CA THR A 101 -29.95 33.94 0.80
C THR A 101 -31.13 34.02 -0.17
#